data_AF-A0A934NRD8-F1
#
_entry.id   AF-A0A934NRD8-F1
#
_cell.length_a   1.000
_cell.length_b   1.000
_cell.length_c   1.000
_cell.angle_alpha   90.00
_cell.angle_beta   90.00
_cell.angle_gamma   90.00
#
_symmetry.space_group_name_H-M   'P 1'
#
loop_
_entity.id
_entity.type
_entity.pdbx_description
1 polymer ?
#
loop_
_entity_poly.entity_id
_entity_poly.type
_entity_poly.pdbx_seq_one_letter_code
_entity_poly.pdbx_strand_id
1 'polypeptide(L)' 'MASPDSGPTPDDSPGLEAGGGVTPGDTPPDAGQTSGLSHPQPMPSRTGPIIALVLVAFFTLAFAVFLAARVFALF' A
#
# COMPACT_ATOMS: atom_id res chain seq x y z
N MET A 1 30.12 55.59 2.11
CA MET A 1 29.15 55.01 1.17
C MET A 1 29.84 53.80 0.54
N ALA A 2 29.18 52.65 0.56
CA ALA A 2 29.65 51.28 0.27
C ALA A 2 30.34 50.54 1.46
N SER A 3 29.57 49.65 2.08
CA SER A 3 30.01 48.68 3.09
C SER A 3 30.86 47.58 2.41
N PRO A 4 32.00 47.16 2.98
CA PRO A 4 32.68 45.97 2.49
C PRO A 4 31.87 44.75 2.92
N ASP A 5 31.51 43.94 1.93
CA ASP A 5 30.78 42.69 2.06
C ASP A 5 31.65 41.67 2.82
N SER A 6 31.41 41.51 4.12
CA SER A 6 32.12 40.56 4.99
C SER A 6 31.41 39.22 5.02
N GLY A 7 31.33 38.55 3.87
CA GLY A 7 30.91 37.15 3.77
C GLY A 7 32.13 36.23 3.62
N PRO A 8 32.20 35.07 4.28
CA PRO A 8 33.28 34.12 4.06
C PRO A 8 33.26 33.61 2.61
N THR A 9 34.41 33.61 1.96
CA THR A 9 34.61 33.07 0.61
C THR A 9 34.31 31.56 0.62
N PRO A 10 33.64 30.98 -0.40
CA PRO A 10 33.23 29.56 -0.41
C PRO A 10 34.37 28.55 -0.24
N ASP A 11 35.61 28.98 -0.47
CA ASP A 11 36.81 28.15 -0.35
C ASP A 11 37.24 27.93 1.12
N ASP A 12 36.70 28.70 2.07
CA ASP A 12 37.04 28.65 3.50
C ASP A 12 35.98 27.94 4.36
N SER A 13 35.01 27.24 3.77
CA SER A 13 34.11 26.37 4.54
C SER A 13 34.81 25.06 4.91
N PRO A 14 35.11 24.79 6.19
CA PRO A 14 35.80 23.56 6.57
C PRO A 14 34.86 22.37 6.38
N GLY A 15 35.27 21.39 5.58
CA GLY A 15 34.56 20.11 5.41
C GLY A 15 33.70 19.96 4.16
N LEU A 16 33.92 20.78 3.11
CA LEU A 16 33.31 20.57 1.80
C LEU A 16 34.40 20.41 0.73
N GLU A 17 34.81 19.18 0.43
CA GLU A 17 35.61 18.93 -0.78
C GLU A 17 34.81 19.37 -2.02
N ALA A 18 35.48 19.94 -3.03
CA ALA A 18 34.88 20.46 -4.27
C ALA A 18 34.24 19.40 -5.20
N GLY A 19 33.92 18.23 -4.66
CA GLY A 19 33.15 17.17 -5.29
C GLY A 19 32.21 16.60 -4.25
N GLY A 20 31.00 17.16 -4.14
CA GLY A 20 29.93 16.67 -3.28
C GLY A 20 29.47 15.28 -3.71
N GLY A 21 30.29 14.28 -3.39
CA GLY A 21 30.09 12.89 -3.71
C GLY A 21 30.52 12.07 -2.49
N VAL A 22 29.54 11.38 -1.92
CA VAL A 22 29.75 10.35 -0.92
C VAL A 22 30.62 9.22 -1.52
N THR A 23 31.44 8.56 -0.71
CA THR A 23 32.34 7.50 -1.22
C THR A 23 31.47 6.34 -1.71
N PRO A 24 31.70 5.75 -2.90
CA PRO A 24 30.95 4.56 -3.33
C PRO A 24 31.06 3.44 -2.29
N GLY A 25 29.97 3.21 -1.55
CA GLY A 25 29.98 2.52 -0.26
C GLY A 25 28.97 3.14 0.73
N ASP A 26 28.71 4.44 0.59
CA ASP A 26 27.59 5.18 1.21
C ASP A 26 26.22 4.85 0.55
N THR A 27 26.13 3.64 -0.01
CA THR A 27 24.86 3.01 -0.33
C THR A 27 24.11 2.91 1.00
N PRO A 28 22.87 3.40 1.12
CA PRO A 28 22.09 3.26 2.33
C PRO A 28 22.18 1.80 2.82
N PRO A 29 22.46 1.52 4.10
CA PRO A 29 22.39 0.16 4.62
C PRO A 29 20.97 -0.32 4.36
N ASP A 30 20.83 -1.40 3.58
CA ASP A 30 19.60 -2.09 3.21
C ASP A 30 18.36 -1.20 3.29
N ALA A 31 17.99 -0.58 2.16
CA ALA A 31 16.71 0.12 1.96
C ALA A 31 15.65 -0.48 2.86
N GLY A 32 15.26 0.31 3.88
CA GLY A 32 14.65 -0.14 5.12
C GLY A 32 13.83 -1.40 4.92
N GLN A 33 14.32 -2.50 5.47
CA GLN A 33 13.65 -3.79 5.54
C GLN A 33 12.18 -3.57 5.93
N THR A 34 11.30 -3.43 4.95
CA THR A 34 9.85 -3.59 5.15
C THR A 34 9.55 -5.06 5.50
N SER A 35 10.53 -5.94 5.30
CA SER A 35 10.54 -7.34 5.73
C SER A 35 10.42 -7.52 7.25
N GLY A 36 10.54 -6.45 8.06
CA GLY A 36 10.28 -6.46 9.51
C GLY A 36 8.99 -5.75 9.95
N LEU A 37 8.25 -5.09 9.05
CA LEU A 37 7.01 -4.36 9.39
C LEU A 37 5.75 -5.22 9.25
N SER A 38 5.87 -6.40 8.65
CA SER A 38 4.77 -7.35 8.51
C SER A 38 4.68 -8.23 9.76
N HIS A 39 3.84 -7.85 10.72
CA HIS A 39 3.37 -8.80 11.74
C HIS A 39 2.50 -9.86 11.05
N PRO A 40 2.50 -11.13 11.50
CA PRO A 40 1.58 -12.14 11.00
C PRO A 40 0.15 -11.59 10.99
N GLN A 41 -0.41 -11.36 9.81
CA GLN A 41 -1.77 -10.89 9.66
C GLN A 41 -2.70 -12.05 10.03
N PRO A 42 -3.67 -11.85 10.94
CA PRO A 42 -4.66 -12.89 11.21
C PRO A 42 -5.40 -13.20 9.90
N MET A 43 -5.41 -14.48 9.51
CA MET A 43 -6.14 -14.90 8.33
C MET A 43 -7.64 -14.59 8.53
N PRO A 44 -8.30 -13.88 7.61
CA PRO A 44 -9.73 -13.62 7.72
C PRO A 44 -10.51 -14.93 7.84
N SER A 45 -11.54 -14.94 8.70
CA SER A 45 -12.37 -16.12 8.84
C SER A 45 -13.17 -16.37 7.55
N ARG A 46 -13.36 -17.65 7.21
CA ARG A 46 -14.18 -18.04 6.06
C ARG A 46 -15.68 -17.97 6.34
N THR A 47 -16.08 -17.77 7.59
CA THR A 47 -17.48 -17.83 8.03
C THR A 47 -18.33 -16.76 7.35
N GLY A 48 -17.87 -15.52 7.28
CA GLY A 48 -18.60 -14.42 6.61
C GLY A 48 -18.87 -14.72 5.13
N PRO A 49 -17.84 -15.02 4.33
CA PRO A 49 -18.01 -15.42 2.92
C PRO A 49 -18.90 -16.65 2.73
N ILE A 50 -18.80 -17.67 3.59
CA ILE A 50 -19.63 -18.87 3.52
C ILE A 50 -21.11 -18.52 3.77
N ILE A 51 -21.42 -17.73 4.79
CA ILE A 51 -22.79 -17.30 5.10
C ILE A 51 -23.36 -16.51 3.92
N ALA A 52 -22.59 -15.56 3.37
CA ALA A 52 -23.01 -14.78 2.21
C ALA A 52 -23.32 -15.69 1.01
N LEU A 53 -22.45 -16.65 0.71
CA LEU A 53 -22.64 -17.61 -0.37
C LEU A 53 -23.92 -18.44 -0.18
N VAL A 54 -24.17 -18.93 1.03
CA VAL A 54 -25.36 -19.73 1.36
C VAL A 54 -26.63 -18.90 1.17
N LEU A 55 -26.66 -17.65 1.64
CA LEU A 55 -27.80 -16.75 1.47
C LEU A 55 -28.07 -16.47 -0.01
N VAL A 56 -27.04 -16.12 -0.77
CA VAL A 56 -27.17 -15.87 -2.22
C VAL A 56 -27.71 -17.11 -2.93
N ALA A 57 -27.12 -18.29 -2.69
CA ALA A 57 -27.58 -19.53 -3.30
C ALA A 57 -29.05 -19.84 -2.95
N PHE A 58 -29.45 -19.64 -1.70
CA PHE A 58 -30.83 -19.84 -1.25
C PHE A 58 -31.80 -18.90 -1.99
N PHE A 59 -31.53 -17.59 -2.01
CA PHE A 59 -32.40 -16.63 -2.68
C PHE A 59 -32.47 -16.84 -4.19
N THR A 60 -31.33 -17.15 -4.83
CA THR A 60 -31.30 -17.48 -6.26
C THR A 60 -32.16 -18.70 -6.57
N LEU A 61 -32.04 -19.77 -5.78
CA LEU A 61 -32.84 -20.98 -5.98
C LEU A 61 -34.33 -20.73 -5.71
N ALA A 62 -34.67 -20.06 -4.62
CA ALA A 62 -36.04 -19.71 -4.29
C ALA A 62 -36.70 -18.86 -5.39
N PHE A 63 -35.96 -17.88 -5.91
CA PHE A 63 -36.44 -17.03 -7.00
C PHE A 63 -36.60 -17.79 -8.31
N ALA A 64 -35.66 -18.69 -8.64
CA ALA A 64 -35.76 -19.54 -9.82
C ALA A 64 -36.97 -20.49 -9.76
N VAL A 65 -37.20 -21.12 -8.61
CA VAL A 65 -38.37 -21.98 -8.37
C VAL A 65 -39.66 -21.16 -8.48
N PHE A 66 -39.71 -19.98 -7.87
CA PHE A 66 -40.86 -19.08 -7.95
C PHE A 66 -41.18 -18.71 -9.40
N LEU A 67 -40.17 -18.30 -10.19
CA LEU A 67 -40.33 -17.97 -11.60
C LEU A 67 -40.85 -19.17 -12.40
N ALA A 68 -40.25 -20.34 -12.21
CA ALA A 68 -40.68 -21.56 -12.88
C ALA A 68 -42.15 -21.86 -12.57
N ALA A 69 -42.53 -21.85 -11.29
CA ALA A 69 -43.92 -22.05 -10.86
C ALA A 69 -44.86 -21.00 -11.48
N ARG A 70 -44.43 -19.73 -11.55
CA ARG A 70 -45.21 -18.66 -12.16
C ARG A 70 -45.42 -18.86 -13.65
N VAL A 71 -44.41 -19.33 -14.37
CA VAL A 71 -44.49 -19.64 -15.80
C VAL A 71 -45.43 -20.81 -16.02
N PHE A 72 -45.29 -21.89 -15.25
CA PHE A 72 -46.20 -23.04 -15.34
C PHE A 72 -47.66 -22.66 -15.06
N ALA A 73 -47.92 -21.76 -14.12
CA ALA A 73 -49.28 -21.31 -13.80
C ALA A 73 -49.92 -20.40 -14.87
N LEU A 74 -49.15 -19.93 -15.86
CA LEU A 74 -49.64 -19.07 -16.95
C LEU A 74 -50.07 -19.87 -18.20
N PHE A 75 -49.73 -21.16 -18.27
CA PHE A 75 -50.14 -22.09 -19.33
C PHE A 75 -51.36 -22.91 -18.89
#